data_AF-A0A4W4HEB7-F1
#
_entry.id   AF-A0A4W4HEB7-F1
#
_cell.length_a   1.000
_cell.length_b   1.000
_cell.length_c   1.000
_cell.angle_alpha   90.00
_cell.angle_beta   90.00
_cell.angle_gamma   90.00
#
_symmetry.space_group_name_H-M   'P 1'
#
loop_
_entity.id
_entity.type
_entity.pdbx_description
1 polymer ?
#
loop_
_entity_poly.entity_id
_entity_poly.type
_entity_poly.pdbx_seq_one_letter_code
_entity_poly.pdbx_strand_id
1 'polypeptide(L)'
;MFNVWRSCRHLDHPSVVFILACRIACVSAPSVYQKLKQLASQKENCSSAVLFEFDRRFSAYGDEFVFYDYSNPLCLPEEVLPQSFDIVIADPPYLSEECLSKVALTLKYLTKSKILLCTGAIMEELAGKLMGLKMCTYLPKHTHNLANEFRCYVNYESRLFS
;
A
#
# COMPACT_ATOMS: atom_id res chain seq x y z
N MET A 1 2.16 -12.54 8.33
CA MET A 1 1.03 -11.70 7.87
C MET A 1 0.96 -10.48 8.78
N PHE A 2 1.63 -9.41 8.39
CA PHE A 2 1.89 -8.25 9.24
C PHE A 2 0.59 -7.46 9.45
N ASN A 3 0.23 -7.24 10.71
CA ASN A 3 -0.98 -6.54 11.13
C ASN A 3 -0.67 -5.08 11.49
N VAL A 4 0.14 -4.43 10.66
CA VAL A 4 0.59 -3.03 10.83
C VAL A 4 -0.61 -2.08 11.00
N TRP A 5 -1.72 -2.37 10.33
CA TRP A 5 -2.89 -1.50 10.25
C TRP A 5 -4.01 -1.81 11.26
N ARG A 6 -3.90 -2.88 12.06
CA ARG A 6 -4.97 -3.28 13.00
C ARG A 6 -5.21 -2.29 14.13
N SER A 7 -4.18 -1.50 14.50
CA SER A 7 -4.28 -0.50 15.56
C SER A 7 -4.43 0.94 15.05
N CYS A 8 -4.60 1.13 13.72
CA CYS A 8 -4.81 2.44 13.10
C CYS A 8 -6.22 2.98 13.42
N ARG A 9 -6.37 3.69 14.54
CA ARG A 9 -7.56 4.54 14.84
C ARG A 9 -7.66 5.78 13.92
N HIS A 10 -7.12 5.73 12.71
CA HIS A 10 -7.04 6.87 11.78
C HIS A 10 -7.66 6.59 10.41
N LEU A 11 -8.18 5.38 10.18
CA LEU A 11 -9.10 5.16 9.06
C LEU A 11 -10.44 5.88 9.26
N ASP A 12 -10.68 6.40 10.46
CA ASP A 12 -11.79 7.26 10.82
C ASP A 12 -11.45 8.77 10.71
N HIS A 13 -10.20 9.14 10.38
CA HIS A 13 -9.79 10.56 10.30
C HIS A 13 -10.19 11.17 8.95
N PRO A 14 -10.86 12.33 8.90
CA PRO A 14 -11.36 12.94 7.65
C PRO A 14 -10.26 13.22 6.61
N SER A 15 -9.01 13.41 7.02
CA SER A 15 -7.86 13.56 6.10
C SER A 15 -7.41 12.27 5.40
N VAL A 16 -7.78 11.09 5.91
CA VAL A 16 -7.62 9.78 5.24
C VAL A 16 -8.87 9.46 4.40
N VAL A 17 -9.98 10.16 4.66
CA VAL A 17 -11.27 10.09 3.98
C VAL A 17 -11.47 11.30 3.05
N PHE A 18 -10.48 11.59 2.19
CA PHE A 18 -10.75 12.33 0.96
C PHE A 18 -10.91 11.32 -0.17
N ILE A 19 -12.06 10.65 -0.15
CA ILE A 19 -12.42 9.62 -1.10
C ILE A 19 -13.74 10.04 -1.74
N LEU A 20 -13.63 10.84 -2.79
CA LEU A 20 -14.65 10.91 -3.83
C LEU A 20 -13.93 10.40 -5.08
N ALA A 21 -14.35 9.24 -5.61
CA ALA A 21 -13.82 8.57 -6.81
C ALA A 21 -12.28 8.43 -6.88
N CYS A 22 -11.68 7.65 -5.98
CA CYS A 22 -10.25 7.32 -5.99
C CYS A 22 -10.05 5.83 -6.33
N ARG A 23 -9.09 5.49 -7.19
CA ARG A 23 -8.71 4.11 -7.51
C ARG A 23 -7.44 3.74 -6.75
N ILE A 24 -7.51 2.74 -5.88
CA ILE A 24 -6.45 2.37 -4.94
C ILE A 24 -5.88 1.00 -5.29
N ALA A 25 -4.56 0.90 -5.43
CA ALA A 25 -3.87 -0.39 -5.50
C ALA A 25 -3.27 -0.74 -4.14
N CYS A 26 -3.55 -1.93 -3.63
CA CYS A 26 -2.91 -2.50 -2.45
C CYS A 26 -1.92 -3.57 -2.90
N VAL A 27 -0.61 -3.31 -2.81
CA VAL A 27 0.46 -4.21 -3.26
C VAL A 27 1.07 -4.91 -2.06
N SER A 28 0.92 -6.24 -1.98
CA SER A 28 1.33 -7.05 -0.83
C SER A 28 0.71 -6.59 0.50
N ALA A 29 -0.42 -5.88 0.46
CA ALA A 29 -1.04 -5.21 1.60
C ALA A 29 -2.49 -5.68 1.87
N PRO A 30 -2.74 -6.99 2.10
CA PRO A 30 -4.09 -7.53 2.22
C PRO A 30 -4.86 -6.97 3.42
N SER A 31 -4.16 -6.67 4.52
CA SER A 31 -4.75 -6.05 5.72
C SER A 31 -5.34 -4.66 5.43
N VAL A 32 -4.70 -3.88 4.55
CA VAL A 32 -5.19 -2.56 4.13
C VAL A 32 -6.43 -2.72 3.25
N TYR A 33 -6.36 -3.61 2.26
CA TYR A 33 -7.47 -3.91 1.37
C TYR A 33 -8.74 -4.31 2.14
N GLN A 34 -8.63 -5.24 3.09
CA GLN A 34 -9.75 -5.69 3.91
C GLN A 34 -10.41 -4.53 4.68
N LYS A 35 -9.59 -3.61 5.19
CA LYS A 35 -10.09 -2.46 5.94
C LYS A 35 -10.74 -1.42 5.04
N LEU A 36 -10.19 -1.17 3.85
CA LEU A 36 -10.83 -0.34 2.83
C LEU A 36 -12.19 -0.91 2.43
N LYS A 37 -12.29 -2.24 2.23
CA LYS A 37 -13.55 -2.92 1.89
C LYS A 37 -14.59 -2.82 3.02
N GLN A 38 -14.16 -2.88 4.29
CA GLN A 38 -15.05 -2.66 5.42
C GLN A 38 -15.62 -1.23 5.43
N LEU A 39 -14.79 -0.21 5.22
CA LEU A 39 -15.22 1.20 5.21
C LEU A 39 -16.11 1.53 4.01
N ALA A 40 -15.79 0.94 2.86
CA ALA A 40 -16.58 0.98 1.64
C ALA A 40 -18.03 0.52 1.86
N SER A 41 -18.23 -0.59 2.58
CA SER A 41 -19.58 -1.09 2.88
C SER A 41 -20.43 -0.16 3.77
N GLN A 42 -19.82 0.87 4.37
CA GLN A 42 -20.48 1.80 5.28
C GLN A 42 -20.78 3.18 4.66
N LYS A 43 -20.32 3.47 3.43
CA LYS A 43 -20.46 4.79 2.79
C LYS A 43 -20.83 4.66 1.30
N GLU A 44 -21.79 5.46 0.84
CA GLU A 44 -22.34 5.41 -0.52
C GLU A 44 -21.37 5.87 -1.64
N ASN A 45 -20.27 6.56 -1.30
CA ASN A 45 -19.25 7.00 -2.28
C ASN A 45 -17.94 6.23 -2.13
N CYS A 46 -17.93 4.99 -2.63
CA CYS A 46 -16.84 4.06 -2.42
C CYS A 46 -15.71 4.18 -3.46
N SER A 47 -14.45 4.25 -3.00
CA SER A 47 -13.28 4.08 -3.88
C SER A 47 -13.13 2.62 -4.33
N SER A 48 -12.70 2.42 -5.58
CA SER A 48 -12.38 1.08 -6.09
C SER A 48 -10.97 0.69 -5.62
N ALA A 49 -10.88 -0.39 -4.85
CA ALA A 49 -9.61 -0.93 -4.38
C ALA A 49 -9.31 -2.25 -5.11
N VAL A 50 -8.05 -2.46 -5.48
CA VAL A 50 -7.56 -3.70 -6.11
C VAL A 50 -6.39 -4.24 -5.29
N LEU A 51 -6.40 -5.53 -4.99
CA LEU A 51 -5.36 -6.22 -4.23
C LEU A 51 -4.42 -6.97 -5.17
N PHE A 52 -3.14 -6.61 -5.14
CA PHE A 52 -2.04 -7.30 -5.81
C PHE A 52 -1.33 -8.17 -4.78
N GLU A 53 -1.52 -9.48 -4.83
CA GLU A 53 -1.02 -10.39 -3.79
C GLU A 53 -0.60 -11.75 -4.37
N PHE A 54 0.43 -12.36 -3.77
CA PHE A 54 0.96 -13.66 -4.16
C PHE A 54 0.07 -14.79 -3.64
N ASP A 55 -0.49 -14.61 -2.44
CA ASP A 55 -1.36 -15.60 -1.82
C ASP A 55 -2.70 -15.73 -2.56
N ARG A 56 -2.84 -16.83 -3.30
CA ARG A 56 -4.04 -17.13 -4.10
C ARG A 56 -5.30 -17.33 -3.26
N ARG A 57 -5.21 -17.45 -1.93
CA ARG A 57 -6.42 -17.48 -1.08
C ARG A 57 -7.26 -16.21 -1.20
N PHE A 58 -6.65 -15.10 -1.61
CA PHE A 58 -7.36 -13.85 -1.87
C PHE A 58 -8.07 -13.79 -3.22
N SER A 59 -7.96 -14.83 -4.07
CA SER A 59 -8.74 -14.92 -5.32
C SER A 59 -10.25 -14.96 -5.08
N ALA A 60 -10.69 -15.21 -3.84
CA ALA A 60 -12.07 -15.08 -3.42
C ALA A 60 -12.64 -13.64 -3.61
N TYR A 61 -11.79 -12.62 -3.80
CA TYR A 61 -12.21 -11.26 -4.11
C TYR A 61 -12.53 -11.01 -5.61
N GLY A 62 -12.40 -12.02 -6.47
CA GLY A 62 -12.80 -11.90 -7.89
C GLY A 62 -12.02 -10.81 -8.63
N ASP A 63 -12.74 -9.92 -9.31
CA ASP A 63 -12.19 -8.85 -10.16
C ASP A 63 -11.35 -7.81 -9.38
N GLU A 64 -11.45 -7.80 -8.05
CA GLU A 64 -10.66 -6.92 -7.17
C GLU A 64 -9.33 -7.57 -6.73
N PHE A 65 -8.99 -8.76 -7.26
CA PHE A 65 -7.74 -9.47 -6.98
C PHE A 65 -6.89 -9.66 -8.25
N VAL A 66 -5.60 -9.33 -8.12
CA VAL A 66 -4.56 -9.60 -9.11
C VAL A 66 -3.50 -10.46 -8.46
N PHE A 67 -3.23 -11.63 -9.06
CA PHE A 67 -2.08 -12.43 -8.65
C PHE A 67 -0.81 -11.67 -8.98
N TYR A 68 0.02 -11.44 -7.96
CA TYR A 68 1.24 -10.63 -8.08
C TYR A 68 2.43 -11.36 -7.46
N ASP A 69 3.47 -11.57 -8.25
CA ASP A 69 4.77 -12.08 -7.81
C ASP A 69 5.82 -11.00 -7.99
N TYR A 70 6.35 -10.47 -6.88
CA TYR A 70 7.38 -9.43 -6.91
C TYR A 70 8.68 -9.90 -7.59
N SER A 71 8.90 -11.21 -7.74
CA SER A 71 10.03 -11.75 -8.51
C SER A 71 9.94 -11.37 -9.99
N ASN A 72 8.71 -11.18 -10.48
CA ASN A 72 8.34 -10.81 -11.83
C ASN A 72 7.47 -9.53 -11.79
N PRO A 73 8.02 -8.38 -11.35
CA PRO A 73 7.24 -7.24 -10.86
C PRO A 73 6.31 -6.60 -11.91
N LEU A 74 6.65 -6.69 -13.19
CA LEU A 74 5.86 -6.15 -14.30
C LEU A 74 5.11 -7.22 -15.09
N CYS A 75 5.10 -8.47 -14.62
CA CYS A 75 4.27 -9.55 -15.17
C CYS A 75 2.84 -9.40 -14.65
N LEU A 76 2.19 -8.30 -15.01
CA LEU A 76 0.83 -7.95 -14.63
C LEU A 76 -0.14 -8.30 -15.77
N PRO A 77 -1.42 -8.59 -15.47
CA PRO A 77 -2.45 -8.77 -16.49
C PRO A 77 -2.58 -7.55 -17.41
N GLU A 78 -2.97 -7.75 -18.67
CA GLU A 78 -3.07 -6.70 -19.69
C GLU A 78 -4.07 -5.60 -19.32
N GLU A 79 -5.07 -5.94 -18.50
CA GLU A 79 -6.08 -5.01 -18.00
C GLU A 79 -5.50 -4.01 -16.97
N VAL A 80 -4.32 -4.31 -16.42
CA VAL A 80 -3.61 -3.43 -15.49
C VAL A 80 -2.76 -2.42 -16.28
N LEU A 81 -3.42 -1.33 -16.65
CA LEU A 81 -2.80 -0.24 -17.38
C LEU A 81 -1.78 0.53 -16.51
N PRO A 82 -0.72 1.08 -17.12
CA PRO A 82 0.22 1.93 -16.40
C PRO A 82 -0.49 3.18 -15.88
N GLN A 83 -0.10 3.64 -14.70
CA GLN A 83 -0.57 4.86 -14.05
C GLN A 83 -2.10 4.92 -13.96
N SER A 84 -2.74 3.77 -13.68
CA SER A 84 -4.21 3.70 -13.56
C SER A 84 -4.72 3.96 -12.15
N PHE A 85 -3.85 3.98 -11.14
CA PHE A 85 -4.22 4.12 -9.73
C PHE A 85 -3.84 5.50 -9.18
N ASP A 86 -4.79 6.18 -8.54
CA ASP A 86 -4.56 7.49 -7.93
C ASP A 86 -3.66 7.38 -6.70
N ILE A 87 -3.77 6.27 -5.96
CA ILE A 87 -2.95 5.94 -4.78
C ILE A 87 -2.50 4.49 -4.87
N VAL A 88 -1.21 4.24 -4.64
CA VAL A 88 -0.66 2.90 -4.46
C VAL A 88 -0.17 2.75 -3.02
N ILE A 89 -0.72 1.76 -2.31
CA ILE A 89 -0.34 1.41 -0.94
C ILE A 89 0.42 0.08 -1.00
N ALA A 90 1.62 0.02 -0.41
CA ALA A 90 2.45 -1.18 -0.45
C ALA A 90 2.98 -1.58 0.92
N ASP A 91 3.06 -2.89 1.14
CA ASP A 91 3.68 -3.53 2.33
C ASP A 91 4.55 -4.72 1.85
N PRO A 92 5.78 -4.47 1.35
CA PRO A 92 6.59 -5.50 0.72
C PRO A 92 6.86 -6.69 1.65
N PRO A 93 6.87 -7.94 1.13
CA PRO A 93 6.95 -9.14 1.97
C PRO A 93 8.29 -9.33 2.68
N TYR A 94 9.37 -8.70 2.20
CA TYR A 94 10.72 -8.87 2.71
C TYR A 94 11.45 -7.55 2.94
N LEU A 95 12.31 -7.53 3.95
CA LEU A 95 13.17 -6.41 4.29
C LEU A 95 14.53 -6.55 3.59
N SER A 96 14.53 -6.47 2.26
CA SER A 96 15.74 -6.56 1.44
C SER A 96 15.74 -5.53 0.32
N GLU A 97 16.94 -5.10 -0.09
CA GLU A 97 17.09 -4.13 -1.18
C GLU A 97 16.52 -4.65 -2.49
N GLU A 98 16.72 -5.94 -2.79
CA GLU A 98 16.18 -6.59 -3.99
C GLU A 98 14.65 -6.55 -4.00
N CYS A 99 14.01 -6.92 -2.87
CA CYS A 99 12.56 -6.91 -2.75
C CYS A 99 12.01 -5.49 -2.95
N LEU A 100 12.58 -4.50 -2.26
CA LEU A 100 12.10 -3.13 -2.38
C LEU A 100 12.35 -2.56 -3.78
N SER A 101 13.48 -2.89 -4.42
CA SER A 101 13.79 -2.45 -5.78
C SER A 101 12.80 -3.00 -6.81
N LYS A 102 12.47 -4.30 -6.74
CA LYS A 102 11.48 -4.90 -7.64
C LYS A 102 10.08 -4.36 -7.38
N VAL A 103 9.68 -4.28 -6.12
CA VAL A 103 8.37 -3.72 -5.74
C VAL A 103 8.27 -2.26 -6.21
N ALA A 104 9.33 -1.45 -6.09
CA ALA A 104 9.35 -0.07 -6.59
C ALA A 104 9.06 0.06 -8.10
N LEU A 105 9.45 -0.92 -8.92
CA LEU A 105 9.08 -0.95 -10.34
C LEU A 105 7.57 -1.05 -10.50
N THR A 106 6.93 -1.97 -9.77
CA THR A 106 5.48 -2.14 -9.75
C THR A 106 4.78 -0.87 -9.27
N LEU A 107 5.24 -0.27 -8.18
CA LEU A 107 4.63 0.95 -7.61
C LEU A 107 4.65 2.10 -8.62
N LYS A 108 5.79 2.32 -9.28
CA LYS A 108 5.95 3.35 -10.32
C LYS A 108 5.10 3.07 -11.55
N TYR A 109 4.98 1.80 -11.92
CA TYR A 109 4.13 1.39 -13.04
C TYR A 109 2.65 1.68 -12.72
N LEU A 110 2.18 1.38 -11.51
CA LEU A 110 0.76 1.51 -11.14
C LEU A 110 0.32 2.94 -10.79
N THR A 111 1.19 3.72 -10.14
CA THR A 111 0.80 5.01 -9.56
C THR A 111 0.69 6.13 -10.59
N LYS A 112 -0.37 6.94 -10.50
CA LYS A 112 -0.43 8.26 -11.15
C LYS A 112 0.47 9.27 -10.46
N SER A 113 0.48 9.25 -9.12
CA SER A 113 1.17 10.29 -8.35
C SER A 113 1.46 9.91 -6.90
N LYS A 114 0.54 9.24 -6.19
CA LYS A 114 0.65 9.03 -4.74
C LYS A 114 1.08 7.61 -4.40
N ILE A 115 2.08 7.50 -3.53
CA ILE A 115 2.56 6.25 -2.96
C ILE A 115 2.52 6.35 -1.43
N LEU A 116 2.01 5.30 -0.78
CA LEU A 116 2.18 5.05 0.66
C LEU A 116 2.87 3.69 0.81
N LEU A 117 4.12 3.70 1.25
CA LEU A 117 4.90 2.50 1.53
C LEU A 117 4.97 2.27 3.03
N CYS A 118 4.62 1.08 3.49
CA CYS A 118 4.99 0.60 4.82
C CYS A 118 6.12 -0.42 4.69
N THR A 119 7.21 -0.22 5.42
CA THR A 119 8.35 -1.14 5.45
C THR A 119 9.21 -0.86 6.69
N GLY A 120 10.29 -1.61 6.88
CA GLY A 120 11.21 -1.40 8.00
C GLY A 120 12.02 -0.10 7.87
N ALA A 121 12.37 0.52 9.00
CA ALA A 121 13.07 1.80 9.09
C ALA A 121 14.39 1.83 8.31
N ILE A 122 15.10 0.69 8.29
CA ILE A 122 16.35 0.50 7.54
C ILE A 122 16.19 0.72 6.01
N MET A 123 14.98 0.65 5.48
CA MET A 123 14.71 0.86 4.06
C MET A 123 14.49 2.33 3.68
N GLU A 124 14.52 3.27 4.63
CA GLU A 124 14.23 4.69 4.40
C GLU A 124 15.08 5.28 3.26
N GLU A 125 16.40 5.11 3.33
CA GLU A 125 17.31 5.68 2.35
C GLU A 125 17.04 5.12 0.94
N LEU A 126 16.80 3.82 0.84
CA LEU A 126 16.50 3.16 -0.42
C LEU A 126 15.13 3.58 -0.98
N ALA A 127 14.11 3.67 -0.12
CA ALA A 127 12.78 4.16 -0.49
C ALA A 127 12.83 5.61 -1.01
N GLY A 128 13.64 6.46 -0.38
CA GLY A 128 13.92 7.82 -0.82
C GLY A 128 14.62 7.86 -2.18
N LYS A 129 15.69 7.09 -2.37
CA LYS A 129 16.44 7.02 -3.64
C LYS A 129 15.58 6.48 -4.80
N LEU A 130 14.82 5.42 -4.56
CA LEU A 130 14.05 4.77 -5.63
C LEU A 130 12.81 5.58 -6.01
N MET A 131 12.07 6.12 -5.05
CA MET A 131 10.71 6.62 -5.28
C MET A 131 10.47 8.05 -4.74
N GLY A 132 11.51 8.72 -4.22
CA GLY A 132 11.37 10.06 -3.63
C GLY A 132 10.52 10.08 -2.37
N LEU A 133 10.37 8.94 -1.69
CA LEU A 133 9.55 8.83 -0.50
C LEU A 133 10.23 9.44 0.71
N LYS A 134 9.45 10.09 1.57
CA LYS A 134 9.88 10.66 2.85
C LYS A 134 9.14 10.00 3.99
N MET A 135 9.83 9.80 5.11
CA MET A 135 9.23 9.24 6.31
C MET A 135 8.07 10.13 6.79
N CYS A 136 6.94 9.51 7.07
CA CYS A 136 5.85 10.12 7.81
C CYS A 136 6.22 10.20 9.30
N THR A 137 5.82 11.25 10.01
CA THR A 137 5.91 11.28 11.49
C THR A 137 5.03 10.22 12.17
N TYR A 138 4.22 9.49 11.38
CA TYR A 138 3.37 8.40 11.82
C TYR A 138 4.18 7.12 12.12
N LEU A 139 4.05 6.63 13.36
CA LEU A 139 4.54 5.32 13.80
C LEU A 139 3.43 4.27 13.72
N PRO A 140 3.49 3.30 12.80
CA PRO A 140 2.57 2.16 12.84
C PRO A 140 2.76 1.36 14.14
N LYS A 141 1.70 1.24 14.93
CA LYS A 141 1.72 0.49 16.19
C LYS A 141 1.48 -1.00 15.92
N HIS A 142 2.48 -1.80 16.27
CA HIS A 142 2.42 -3.26 16.14
C HIS A 142 1.88 -3.89 17.42
N THR A 143 1.10 -4.95 17.28
CA THR A 143 0.53 -5.69 18.42
C THR A 143 1.56 -6.65 19.06
N HIS A 144 2.73 -6.81 18.45
CA HIS A 144 3.84 -7.66 18.92
C HIS A 144 5.17 -6.90 18.84
N ASN A 145 6.10 -7.18 19.76
CA ASN A 145 7.48 -6.69 19.74
C ASN A 145 8.20 -7.24 18.49
N LEU A 146 8.17 -6.48 17.40
CA LEU A 146 9.04 -6.74 16.25
C LEU A 146 10.47 -6.30 16.59
N ALA A 147 11.45 -7.10 16.17
CA ALA A 147 12.85 -6.73 16.26
C ALA A 147 13.20 -5.52 15.37
N ASN A 148 12.39 -5.26 14.34
CA ASN A 148 12.56 -4.16 13.39
C ASN A 148 11.46 -3.11 13.59
N GLU A 149 11.86 -1.86 13.67
CA GLU A 149 10.94 -0.72 13.65
C GLU A 149 10.39 -0.54 12.24
N PHE A 150 9.07 -0.59 12.07
CA PHE A 150 8.41 -0.28 10.79
C PHE A 150 7.92 1.16 10.79
N ARG A 151 7.96 1.80 9.63
CA ARG A 151 7.53 3.17 9.40
C ARG A 151 6.71 3.26 8.11
N CYS A 152 6.02 4.39 7.94
CA CYS A 152 5.31 4.72 6.71
C CYS A 152 6.07 5.82 5.95
N TYR A 153 6.09 5.73 4.63
CA TYR A 153 6.77 6.66 3.74
C TYR A 153 5.84 7.08 2.61
N VAL A 154 5.86 8.36 2.25
CA VAL A 154 4.98 8.95 1.21
C VAL A 154 5.74 9.93 0.31
N ASN A 155 5.22 10.16 -0.90
CA ASN A 155 5.74 11.17 -1.85
C ASN A 155 4.82 12.39 -2.02
N TYR A 156 3.80 12.56 -1.17
CA TYR A 156 2.86 13.66 -1.22
C TYR A 156 2.78 14.37 0.14
N GLU A 157 2.42 15.65 0.11
CA GLU A 157 2.07 16.39 1.32
C GLU A 157 0.78 15.79 1.90
N SER A 158 0.94 15.04 2.97
CA SER A 158 -0.21 14.58 3.74
C SER A 158 -0.56 15.65 4.77
N ARG A 159 -1.81 16.16 4.73
CA ARG A 159 -2.35 17.03 5.80
C ARG A 159 -2.59 16.28 7.13
N LEU A 160 -2.04 15.08 7.29
CA LEU A 160 -1.90 14.40 8.58
C LEU A 160 -0.83 15.05 9.47
N PHE A 161 -0.19 16.13 9.00
CA PHE A 161 1.04 16.69 9.56
C PHE A 161 0.97 18.19 9.89
N SER A 162 -0.21 18.73 10.20
CA SER A 162 -0.36 20.01 10.92
C SER A 162 -1.08 19.79 12.24
#